data_AF-A0A3M8X086-F1
#
_entry.id   AF-A0A3M8X086-F1
#
_cell.length_a   1.000
_cell.length_b   1.000
_cell.length_c   1.000
_cell.angle_alpha   90.00
_cell.angle_beta   90.00
_cell.angle_gamma   90.00
#
_symmetry.space_group_name_H-M   'P 1'
#
loop_
_entity.id
_entity.type
_entity.pdbx_description
1 polymer ?
#
loop_
_entity_poly.entity_id
_entity_poly.type
_entity_poly.pdbx_seq_one_letter_code
_entity_poly.pdbx_strand_id
1 'polypeptide(L)'
;MRGVVMRYKKRHKRSRVLVVSVVGVAALAVGGGALLMTDNNASAARQTPNRTEAARQSSMTIQCPDVATRLSNVPQKARPSVDKELAKLDTQVADAYKQLSAQGTKAGDQEWVRTRVLEPLSSQRRSALSRISTTMGKGSQQASGLDSMASCTVKQGEVNAAPAAAPAAAGGAQASGPQKADFVDIRKVQPNVKNPRKQANASKGTFSSRCGRNENKKFNSDNVIVAPGVSNGAHHMHDYVGNQKNDAFATDQVLASATTSCTNGDRSTHYWPVLRLRDGKNEKDAGAPGGGTEGNIGTILQPTSVQLTFRGSAVGKVTAMPKFLRIITGDAKAFTNGTANANASWSCTGFENRQLKDKYPLCPKGSNVVRTFKFQSCWDGRNADSANHRTHVAFAGANGACGKGFKAIPALTQRITYKIAPNKVFAVDSFPEQLHKPVTDHGDFINVMSNSLMKQAVKCINSGRKCG
;
A
#
# COMPACT_ATOMS: atom_id res chain seq x y z
N MET A 1 15.71 58.54 22.89
CA MET A 1 15.08 57.66 23.91
C MET A 1 15.89 56.37 24.00
N ARG A 2 16.45 56.08 25.19
CA ARG A 2 17.31 54.91 25.47
C ARG A 2 16.44 53.65 25.64
N GLY A 3 16.81 52.55 24.98
CA GLY A 3 16.18 51.24 25.14
C GLY A 3 17.24 50.17 25.44
N VAL A 4 17.11 49.54 26.60
CA VAL A 4 18.03 48.57 27.21
C VAL A 4 17.95 47.22 26.50
N VAL A 5 19.11 46.63 26.20
CA VAL A 5 19.25 45.25 25.67
C VAL A 5 19.53 44.30 26.84
N MET A 6 18.65 43.32 27.07
CA MET A 6 18.85 42.25 28.04
C MET A 6 19.03 40.91 27.31
N ARG A 7 20.26 40.38 27.31
CA ARG A 7 20.62 39.05 26.78
C ARG A 7 20.53 38.01 27.90
N TYR A 8 19.63 37.03 27.77
CA TYR A 8 19.59 35.86 28.65
C TYR A 8 20.36 34.67 28.04
N LYS A 9 21.40 34.21 28.75
CA LYS A 9 22.16 32.98 28.47
C LYS A 9 21.35 31.75 28.90
N LYS A 10 21.20 30.74 28.03
CA LYS A 10 20.80 29.38 28.43
C LYS A 10 22.01 28.44 28.42
N ARG A 11 22.21 27.77 29.56
CA ARG A 11 23.28 26.81 29.87
C ARG A 11 23.11 25.49 29.12
N HIS A 12 24.19 24.96 28.57
CA HIS A 12 24.32 23.57 28.12
C HIS A 12 24.65 22.65 29.30
N LYS A 13 23.90 21.55 29.49
CA LYS A 13 24.29 20.42 30.35
C LYS A 13 25.09 19.41 29.53
N ARG A 14 26.35 19.17 29.90
CA ARG A 14 27.17 18.02 29.46
C ARG A 14 26.92 16.85 30.43
N SER A 15 26.60 15.67 29.91
CA SER A 15 26.58 14.42 30.68
C SER A 15 27.97 13.78 30.67
N ARG A 16 28.39 13.25 31.82
CA ARG A 16 29.72 12.65 32.05
C ARG A 16 29.74 11.20 31.58
N VAL A 17 30.82 10.86 30.88
CA VAL A 17 31.26 9.50 30.53
C VAL A 17 31.89 8.86 31.77
N LEU A 18 31.56 7.59 32.04
CA LEU A 18 32.25 6.75 33.01
C LEU A 18 32.83 5.53 32.28
N VAL A 19 34.15 5.40 32.38
CA VAL A 19 34.99 4.29 31.93
C VAL A 19 35.55 3.66 33.21
N VAL A 20 35.35 2.35 33.43
CA VAL A 20 36.17 1.46 34.28
C VAL A 20 35.91 0.03 33.77
N SER A 21 36.81 -0.58 32.99
CA SER A 21 37.99 -1.41 33.34
C SER A 21 37.69 -2.92 33.42
N VAL A 22 38.54 -3.66 32.71
CA VAL A 22 38.62 -5.11 32.49
C VAL A 22 39.24 -5.82 33.70
N VAL A 23 38.75 -7.01 34.04
CA VAL A 23 39.53 -8.07 34.69
C VAL A 23 39.23 -9.39 33.98
N GLY A 24 40.26 -9.98 33.39
CA GLY A 24 40.24 -11.36 32.91
C GLY A 24 40.80 -12.30 33.97
N VAL A 25 40.32 -13.54 34.00
CA VAL A 25 41.00 -14.68 34.63
C VAL A 25 40.87 -15.88 33.68
N ALA A 26 42.00 -16.56 33.51
CA ALA A 26 42.21 -17.65 32.58
C ALA A 26 41.85 -19.04 33.16
N ALA A 27 41.48 -19.91 32.22
CA ALA A 27 41.44 -21.37 32.14
C ALA A 27 41.87 -22.28 33.31
N LEU A 28 41.14 -23.41 33.43
CA LEU A 28 41.71 -24.72 33.77
C LEU A 28 40.87 -25.84 33.13
N ALA A 29 41.57 -26.85 32.60
CA ALA A 29 41.04 -27.95 31.80
C ALA A 29 41.23 -29.31 32.48
N VAL A 30 40.42 -30.28 32.03
CA VAL A 30 40.53 -31.75 32.09
C VAL A 30 40.09 -32.46 33.38
N GLY A 31 39.18 -33.44 33.19
CA GLY A 31 38.96 -34.55 34.13
C GLY A 31 37.58 -35.18 33.98
N GLY A 32 37.50 -36.33 33.29
CA GLY A 32 36.27 -37.11 33.12
C GLY A 32 35.78 -37.79 34.40
N GLY A 33 34.49 -38.13 34.41
CA GLY A 33 33.86 -38.92 35.47
C GLY A 33 32.40 -39.16 35.14
N ALA A 34 32.09 -40.38 34.69
CA ALA A 34 30.76 -40.84 34.38
C ALA A 34 29.85 -40.79 35.63
N LEU A 35 28.65 -40.23 35.51
CA LEU A 35 27.55 -40.47 36.44
C LEU A 35 26.31 -40.87 35.66
N LEU A 36 25.76 -41.98 36.13
CA LEU A 36 24.76 -42.82 35.52
C LEU A 36 23.41 -42.09 35.42
N MET A 37 22.78 -42.26 34.25
CA MET A 37 21.38 -41.90 34.02
C MET A 37 20.49 -42.95 34.67
N THR A 38 19.57 -42.52 35.54
CA THR A 38 18.35 -43.28 35.82
C THR A 38 17.19 -42.56 35.16
N ASP A 39 16.71 -43.13 34.06
CA ASP A 39 15.50 -42.72 33.38
C ASP A 39 14.28 -42.97 34.27
N ASN A 40 13.56 -41.90 34.59
CA ASN A 40 12.15 -41.98 34.99
C ASN A 40 11.34 -41.17 33.97
N ASN A 41 11.24 -41.70 32.75
CA ASN A 41 10.34 -41.16 31.73
C ASN A 41 8.96 -41.80 31.89
N ALA A 42 8.10 -41.09 32.63
CA ALA A 42 6.66 -41.22 32.46
C ALA A 42 6.30 -40.82 31.02
N SER A 43 5.94 -41.80 30.21
CA SER A 43 5.47 -41.59 28.84
C SER A 43 4.11 -40.88 28.86
N ALA A 44 4.13 -39.55 28.84
CA ALA A 44 3.03 -38.77 28.30
C ALA A 44 3.33 -38.51 26.83
N ALA A 45 2.63 -39.23 25.95
CA ALA A 45 2.66 -39.00 24.51
C ALA A 45 2.27 -37.53 24.22
N ARG A 46 3.26 -36.64 24.11
CA ARG A 46 3.07 -35.31 23.52
C ARG A 46 2.84 -35.52 22.03
N GLN A 47 1.58 -35.49 21.63
CA GLN A 47 1.20 -35.25 20.24
C GLN A 47 1.93 -33.98 19.78
N THR A 48 2.95 -34.14 18.94
CA THR A 48 3.49 -33.05 18.15
C THR A 48 2.33 -32.46 17.35
N PRO A 49 1.98 -31.16 17.52
CA PRO A 49 0.94 -30.56 16.70
C PRO A 49 1.38 -30.68 15.25
N ASN A 50 0.48 -31.22 14.43
CA ASN A 50 0.74 -31.54 13.04
C ASN A 50 1.19 -30.25 12.34
N ARG A 51 2.41 -30.20 11.80
CA ARG A 51 3.01 -29.00 11.16
C ARG A 51 2.09 -28.42 10.07
N THR A 52 1.24 -29.26 9.51
CA THR A 52 0.20 -28.98 8.52
C THR A 52 -0.97 -28.14 9.08
N GLU A 53 -1.35 -28.30 10.35
CA GLU A 53 -2.40 -27.49 11.00
C GLU A 53 -1.92 -26.09 11.37
N ALA A 54 -0.70 -25.99 11.90
CA ALA A 54 -0.07 -24.69 12.16
C ALA A 54 0.12 -23.88 10.85
N ALA A 55 0.47 -24.55 9.75
CA ALA A 55 0.57 -23.94 8.42
C ALA A 55 -0.80 -23.56 7.81
N ARG A 56 -1.88 -24.30 8.13
CA ARG A 56 -3.27 -23.96 7.75
C ARG A 56 -3.85 -22.79 8.55
N GLN A 57 -3.35 -22.54 9.76
CA GLN A 57 -3.82 -21.44 10.62
C GLN A 57 -3.14 -20.12 10.28
N SER A 58 -1.89 -20.16 9.78
CA SER A 58 -1.20 -19.03 9.15
C SER A 58 -1.79 -18.56 7.82
N SER A 59 -2.84 -19.25 7.34
CA SER A 59 -3.45 -19.01 6.04
C SER A 59 -4.89 -18.52 6.14
N MET A 60 -5.34 -17.99 7.28
CA MET A 60 -6.70 -17.44 7.40
C MET A 60 -6.65 -15.91 7.47
N THR A 61 -7.58 -15.26 6.77
CA THR A 61 -7.76 -13.80 6.79
C THR A 61 -9.24 -13.45 6.93
N ILE A 62 -9.54 -12.17 7.15
CA ILE A 62 -10.90 -11.66 7.30
C ILE A 62 -11.33 -10.98 6.00
N GLN A 63 -12.49 -11.38 5.50
CA GLN A 63 -13.15 -10.76 4.36
C GLN A 63 -14.46 -10.13 4.80
N CYS A 64 -14.62 -8.85 4.49
CA CYS A 64 -15.83 -8.09 4.73
C CYS A 64 -16.28 -7.41 3.44
N PRO A 65 -17.60 -7.19 3.24
CA PRO A 65 -18.09 -6.40 2.11
C PRO A 65 -17.49 -4.99 2.10
N ASP A 66 -17.07 -4.53 0.91
CA ASP A 66 -16.54 -3.18 0.71
C ASP A 66 -17.67 -2.16 0.54
N VAL A 67 -17.89 -1.36 1.57
CA VAL A 67 -18.97 -0.38 1.67
C VAL A 67 -18.78 0.77 0.69
N ALA A 68 -17.53 1.16 0.39
CA ALA A 68 -17.24 2.29 -0.49
C ALA A 68 -17.78 2.06 -1.91
N THR A 69 -17.93 0.79 -2.33
CA THR A 69 -18.50 0.43 -3.63
C THR A 69 -19.97 0.85 -3.80
N ARG A 70 -20.72 0.98 -2.70
CA ARG A 70 -22.13 1.39 -2.69
C ARG A 70 -22.31 2.91 -2.58
N LEU A 71 -21.27 3.63 -2.15
CA LEU A 71 -21.31 5.05 -1.81
C LEU A 71 -20.79 5.94 -2.97
N SER A 72 -21.34 5.76 -4.17
CA SER A 72 -20.87 6.56 -5.32
C SER A 72 -21.32 8.03 -5.29
N ASN A 73 -22.33 8.38 -4.49
CA ASN A 73 -22.91 9.73 -4.38
C ASN A 73 -23.11 10.13 -2.90
N VAL A 74 -22.02 10.50 -2.23
CA VAL A 74 -22.06 11.07 -0.87
C VAL A 74 -22.22 12.60 -0.93
N PRO A 75 -23.23 13.18 -0.23
CA PRO A 75 -23.41 14.63 -0.14
C PRO A 75 -22.12 15.31 0.36
N GLN A 76 -21.74 16.43 -0.27
CA GLN A 76 -20.44 17.07 0.02
C GLN A 76 -20.23 17.38 1.52
N LYS A 77 -21.30 17.81 2.21
CA LYS A 77 -21.28 18.08 3.67
C LYS A 77 -21.09 16.82 4.52
N ALA A 78 -21.52 15.66 4.03
CA ALA A 78 -21.44 14.37 4.72
C ALA A 78 -20.10 13.66 4.51
N ARG A 79 -19.37 13.97 3.42
CA ARG A 79 -18.14 13.27 3.02
C ARG A 79 -17.14 13.09 4.16
N PRO A 80 -16.70 14.13 4.91
CA PRO A 80 -15.68 13.95 5.94
C PRO A 80 -16.10 12.96 7.04
N SER A 81 -17.37 12.96 7.42
CA SER A 81 -17.92 12.04 8.41
C SER A 81 -18.02 10.61 7.87
N VAL A 82 -18.43 10.45 6.61
CA VAL A 82 -18.47 9.14 5.94
C VAL A 82 -17.08 8.56 5.78
N ASP A 83 -16.10 9.34 5.31
CA ASP A 83 -14.71 8.91 5.14
C ASP A 83 -14.09 8.44 6.46
N LYS A 84 -14.39 9.16 7.57
CA LYS A 84 -13.96 8.76 8.91
C LYS A 84 -14.57 7.43 9.36
N GLU A 85 -15.84 7.18 9.08
CA GLU A 85 -16.47 5.89 9.40
C GLU A 85 -15.96 4.76 8.49
N LEU A 86 -15.67 5.02 7.22
CA LEU A 86 -15.02 4.05 6.33
C LEU A 86 -13.63 3.67 6.82
N ALA A 87 -12.81 4.65 7.24
CA ALA A 87 -11.51 4.37 7.84
C ALA A 87 -11.65 3.57 9.16
N LYS A 88 -12.70 3.83 9.95
CA LYS A 88 -13.00 3.04 11.15
C LYS A 88 -13.37 1.59 10.83
N LEU A 89 -14.13 1.35 9.76
CA LEU A 89 -14.43 -0.01 9.30
C LEU A 89 -13.14 -0.76 8.95
N ASP A 90 -12.18 -0.11 8.29
CA ASP A 90 -10.90 -0.72 7.95
C ASP A 90 -10.08 -1.06 9.21
N THR A 91 -10.04 -0.16 10.21
CA THR A 91 -9.41 -0.44 11.51
C THR A 91 -10.05 -1.64 12.22
N GLN A 92 -11.38 -1.76 12.21
CA GLN A 92 -12.08 -2.89 12.83
C GLN A 92 -11.69 -4.24 12.19
N VAL A 93 -11.51 -4.26 10.87
CA VAL A 93 -11.07 -5.47 10.14
C VAL A 93 -9.63 -5.83 10.51
N ALA A 94 -8.73 -4.84 10.52
CA ALA A 94 -7.33 -5.03 10.89
C ALA A 94 -7.19 -5.57 12.34
N ASP A 95 -7.95 -5.01 13.29
CA ASP A 95 -7.95 -5.44 14.69
C ASP A 95 -8.49 -6.86 14.85
N ALA A 96 -9.58 -7.19 14.17
CA ALA A 96 -10.13 -8.55 14.17
C ALA A 96 -9.13 -9.55 13.56
N TYR A 97 -8.40 -9.17 12.52
CA TYR A 97 -7.37 -10.03 11.92
C TYR A 97 -6.18 -10.23 12.88
N LYS A 98 -5.76 -9.17 13.60
CA LYS A 98 -4.73 -9.30 14.66
C LYS A 98 -5.17 -10.26 15.75
N GLN A 99 -6.44 -10.22 16.17
CA GLN A 99 -7.00 -11.18 17.13
C GLN A 99 -7.01 -12.61 16.59
N LEU A 100 -7.43 -12.80 15.33
CA LEU A 100 -7.43 -14.10 14.67
C LEU A 100 -6.01 -14.69 14.58
N SER A 101 -5.06 -13.90 14.12
CA SER A 101 -3.67 -14.34 13.89
C SER A 101 -2.88 -14.58 15.19
N ALA A 102 -3.22 -13.89 16.28
CA ALA A 102 -2.56 -14.08 17.57
C ALA A 102 -2.91 -15.41 18.26
N GLN A 103 -4.01 -16.07 17.88
CA GLN A 103 -4.59 -17.19 18.63
C GLN A 103 -4.12 -18.58 18.19
N GLY A 104 -3.24 -18.65 17.17
CA GLY A 104 -2.56 -19.88 16.77
C GLY A 104 -3.52 -21.05 16.53
N THR A 105 -3.41 -22.11 17.34
CA THR A 105 -4.24 -23.32 17.21
C THR A 105 -5.73 -23.10 17.41
N LYS A 106 -6.12 -22.09 18.21
CA LYS A 106 -7.54 -21.74 18.43
C LYS A 106 -8.18 -21.02 17.25
N ALA A 107 -7.40 -20.52 16.29
CA ALA A 107 -7.95 -19.98 15.04
C ALA A 107 -8.64 -21.06 14.19
N GLY A 108 -8.36 -22.34 14.42
CA GLY A 108 -9.06 -23.46 13.80
C GLY A 108 -10.39 -23.82 14.47
N ASP A 109 -10.65 -23.32 15.67
CA ASP A 109 -11.93 -23.53 16.38
C ASP A 109 -12.99 -22.59 15.80
N GLN A 110 -13.92 -23.17 15.04
CA GLN A 110 -14.97 -22.41 14.34
C GLN A 110 -15.87 -21.64 15.31
N GLU A 111 -16.12 -22.19 16.50
CA GLU A 111 -16.99 -21.55 17.48
C GLU A 111 -16.28 -20.36 18.14
N TRP A 112 -14.99 -20.52 18.46
CA TRP A 112 -14.17 -19.41 18.91
C TRP A 112 -14.08 -18.29 17.86
N VAL A 113 -13.80 -18.63 16.60
CA VAL A 113 -13.73 -17.65 15.50
C VAL A 113 -15.04 -16.90 15.34
N ARG A 114 -16.17 -17.62 15.36
CA ARG A 114 -17.51 -17.02 15.26
C ARG A 114 -17.75 -16.04 16.42
N THR A 115 -17.64 -16.52 17.66
CA THR A 115 -18.07 -15.79 18.87
C THR A 115 -17.09 -14.70 19.32
N ARG A 116 -15.79 -14.88 19.07
CA ARG A 116 -14.75 -13.95 19.53
C ARG A 116 -14.23 -13.01 18.46
N VAL A 117 -14.35 -13.35 17.18
CA VAL A 117 -13.85 -12.53 16.07
C VAL A 117 -14.99 -11.98 15.22
N LEU A 118 -15.79 -12.85 14.60
CA LEU A 118 -16.74 -12.44 13.56
C LEU A 118 -17.98 -11.72 14.13
N GLU A 119 -18.56 -12.20 15.22
CA GLU A 119 -19.74 -11.57 15.85
C GLU A 119 -19.43 -10.17 16.41
N PRO A 120 -18.37 -9.96 17.20
CA PRO A 120 -17.98 -8.63 17.65
C PRO A 120 -17.69 -7.69 16.48
N LEU A 121 -16.95 -8.16 15.47
CA LEU A 121 -16.66 -7.38 14.26
C LEU A 121 -17.96 -6.96 13.55
N SER A 122 -18.89 -7.89 13.36
CA SER A 122 -20.16 -7.62 12.69
C SER A 122 -21.01 -6.59 13.45
N SER A 123 -21.02 -6.65 14.80
CA SER A 123 -21.70 -5.67 15.65
C SER A 123 -21.08 -4.27 15.56
N GLN A 124 -19.74 -4.20 15.61
CA GLN A 124 -19.00 -2.95 15.48
C GLN A 124 -19.19 -2.31 14.09
N ARG A 125 -19.18 -3.13 13.04
CA ARG A 125 -19.42 -2.68 11.66
C ARG A 125 -20.85 -2.18 11.48
N ARG A 126 -21.86 -2.89 11.99
CA ARG A 126 -23.26 -2.45 11.94
C ARG A 126 -23.43 -1.07 12.58
N SER A 127 -22.76 -0.83 13.70
CA SER A 127 -22.78 0.48 14.36
C SER A 127 -22.16 1.60 13.50
N ALA A 128 -21.06 1.33 12.78
CA ALA A 128 -20.46 2.30 11.85
C ALA A 128 -21.33 2.53 10.61
N LEU A 129 -21.90 1.47 10.04
CA LEU A 129 -22.82 1.52 8.92
C LEU A 129 -24.09 2.31 9.23
N SER A 130 -24.63 2.15 10.45
CA SER A 130 -25.75 2.95 10.95
C SER A 130 -25.40 4.44 10.99
N ARG A 131 -24.21 4.80 11.50
CA ARG A 131 -23.74 6.21 11.50
C ARG A 131 -23.55 6.77 10.09
N ILE A 132 -23.02 5.99 9.15
CA ILE A 132 -22.96 6.38 7.73
C ILE A 132 -24.37 6.65 7.21
N SER A 133 -25.31 5.73 7.45
CA SER A 133 -26.69 5.85 6.99
C SER A 133 -27.38 7.10 7.54
N THR A 134 -27.22 7.38 8.85
CA THR A 134 -27.72 8.61 9.48
C THR A 134 -27.08 9.87 8.87
N THR A 135 -25.77 9.86 8.66
CA THR A 135 -25.03 11.02 8.11
C THR A 135 -25.43 11.32 6.66
N MET A 136 -25.74 10.29 5.88
CA MET A 136 -26.23 10.41 4.51
C MET A 136 -27.64 11.03 4.42
N GLY A 137 -28.39 11.04 5.52
CA GLY A 137 -29.73 11.63 5.61
C GLY A 137 -30.84 10.73 5.09
N LYS A 138 -32.08 11.03 5.52
CA LYS A 138 -33.29 10.32 5.09
C LYS A 138 -33.47 10.46 3.56
N GLY A 139 -33.72 9.34 2.87
CA GLY A 139 -33.95 9.30 1.42
C GLY A 139 -32.73 8.93 0.56
N SER A 140 -31.55 8.75 1.16
CA SER A 140 -30.38 8.24 0.42
C SER A 140 -30.57 6.76 0.06
N GLN A 141 -30.84 6.48 -1.22
CA GLN A 141 -30.94 5.10 -1.74
C GLN A 141 -29.66 4.28 -1.52
N GLN A 142 -28.50 4.94 -1.47
CA GLN A 142 -27.21 4.30 -1.23
C GLN A 142 -27.00 3.91 0.23
N ALA A 143 -27.64 4.64 1.15
CA ALA A 143 -27.62 4.36 2.58
C ALA A 143 -28.60 3.24 2.97
N SER A 144 -29.63 3.00 2.15
CA SER A 144 -30.60 1.92 2.38
C SER A 144 -29.93 0.54 2.32
N GLY A 145 -30.16 -0.26 3.37
CA GLY A 145 -29.69 -1.65 3.43
C GLY A 145 -28.20 -1.80 3.75
N LEU A 146 -27.48 -0.73 4.11
CA LEU A 146 -26.07 -0.82 4.49
C LEU A 146 -25.82 -1.82 5.64
N ASP A 147 -26.76 -1.98 6.57
CA ASP A 147 -26.64 -2.93 7.69
C ASP A 147 -26.43 -4.39 7.24
N SER A 148 -26.89 -4.76 6.03
CA SER A 148 -26.66 -6.08 5.45
C SER A 148 -25.18 -6.34 5.10
N MET A 149 -24.37 -5.29 5.01
CA MET A 149 -22.92 -5.35 4.71
C MET A 149 -22.06 -5.46 5.97
N ALA A 150 -22.68 -5.58 7.15
CA ALA A 150 -21.99 -5.65 8.43
C ALA A 150 -21.24 -6.97 8.61
N SER A 151 -21.82 -8.09 8.16
CA SER A 151 -21.28 -9.43 8.36
C SER A 151 -19.96 -9.64 7.60
N CYS A 152 -19.04 -10.34 8.25
CA CYS A 152 -17.75 -10.73 7.68
C CYS A 152 -17.56 -12.25 7.75
N THR A 153 -16.61 -12.76 6.98
CA THR A 153 -16.27 -14.18 6.90
C THR A 153 -14.76 -14.37 7.00
N VAL A 154 -14.34 -15.60 7.33
CA VAL A 154 -12.93 -16.00 7.21
C VAL A 154 -12.66 -16.55 5.82
N LYS A 155 -11.59 -16.08 5.20
CA LYS A 155 -11.08 -16.56 3.92
C LYS A 155 -9.76 -17.31 4.12
N GLN A 156 -9.60 -18.46 3.49
CA GLN A 156 -8.31 -19.14 3.43
C GLN A 156 -7.44 -18.50 2.33
N GLY A 157 -6.23 -18.09 2.66
CA GLY A 157 -5.14 -17.82 1.73
C GLY A 157 -4.56 -19.13 1.23
N GLU A 158 -4.35 -19.25 -0.08
CA GLU A 158 -3.77 -20.46 -0.67
C GLU A 158 -2.32 -20.66 -0.17
N VAL A 159 -2.09 -21.77 0.55
CA VAL A 159 -0.77 -22.22 1.01
C VAL A 159 -0.41 -23.54 0.34
N ASN A 160 0.53 -23.51 -0.60
CA ASN A 160 1.25 -24.71 -1.02
C ASN A 160 2.44 -24.89 -0.07
N ALA A 161 2.45 -25.99 0.69
CA ALA A 161 3.54 -26.34 1.59
C ALA A 161 4.86 -26.53 0.81
N ALA A 162 5.97 -25.96 1.30
CA ALA A 162 7.30 -26.14 0.72
C ALA A 162 8.28 -26.70 1.78
N PRO A 163 9.29 -27.50 1.38
CA PRO A 163 10.33 -28.00 2.28
C PRO A 163 11.28 -26.88 2.72
N ALA A 164 11.85 -27.06 3.91
CA ALA A 164 12.53 -26.07 4.73
C ALA A 164 13.80 -25.46 4.11
N ALA A 165 13.89 -24.13 4.09
CA ALA A 165 15.16 -23.40 4.02
C ALA A 165 15.00 -21.94 4.50
N ALA A 166 14.96 -21.74 5.83
CA ALA A 166 15.48 -20.57 6.56
C ALA A 166 15.26 -20.80 8.07
N PRO A 167 16.26 -20.58 8.95
CA PRO A 167 16.06 -20.71 10.38
C PRO A 167 15.17 -19.58 10.90
N ALA A 168 14.13 -19.96 11.66
CA ALA A 168 13.23 -19.05 12.33
C ALA A 168 13.98 -18.22 13.38
N ALA A 169 13.82 -16.90 13.34
CA ALA A 169 14.18 -16.06 14.47
C ALA A 169 13.18 -16.32 15.60
N ALA A 170 13.69 -16.55 16.80
CA ALA A 170 12.88 -16.79 17.99
C ALA A 170 12.10 -15.52 18.37
N GLY A 171 10.79 -15.55 18.13
CA GLY A 171 9.82 -14.53 18.51
C GLY A 171 8.45 -14.94 17.97
N GLY A 172 7.55 -15.35 18.86
CA GLY A 172 6.24 -15.88 18.49
C GLY A 172 5.42 -14.91 17.61
N ALA A 173 4.66 -15.49 16.69
CA ALA A 173 3.80 -14.88 15.67
C ALA A 173 4.51 -14.30 14.42
N GLN A 174 4.87 -15.16 13.47
CA GLN A 174 5.23 -14.70 12.11
C GLN A 174 4.63 -15.60 11.03
N ALA A 175 3.41 -15.24 10.64
CA ALA A 175 2.67 -15.79 9.51
C ALA A 175 2.13 -14.69 8.57
N SER A 176 2.64 -13.46 8.66
CA SER A 176 2.18 -12.29 7.91
C SER A 176 3.22 -11.85 6.88
N GLY A 177 3.47 -12.68 5.87
CA GLY A 177 4.45 -12.35 4.84
C GLY A 177 4.22 -13.10 3.53
N PRO A 178 4.80 -12.59 2.44
CA PRO A 178 4.66 -13.22 1.14
C PRO A 178 5.25 -14.64 1.18
N GLN A 179 4.52 -15.56 0.59
CA GLN A 179 4.86 -16.98 0.49
C GLN A 179 5.68 -17.24 -0.76
N LYS A 180 6.37 -18.38 -0.84
CA LYS A 180 7.09 -18.79 -2.07
C LYS A 180 6.20 -18.76 -3.31
N ALA A 181 4.92 -19.16 -3.16
CA ALA A 181 3.93 -19.15 -4.22
C ALA A 181 3.55 -17.74 -4.71
N ASP A 182 3.89 -16.69 -3.96
CA ASP A 182 3.69 -15.30 -4.37
C ASP A 182 4.81 -14.81 -5.29
N PHE A 183 5.85 -15.60 -5.52
CA PHE A 183 6.97 -15.27 -6.40
C PHE A 183 6.99 -16.13 -7.66
N VAL A 184 7.40 -15.55 -8.78
CA VAL A 184 7.60 -16.28 -10.03
C VAL A 184 8.83 -15.77 -10.77
N ASP A 185 9.61 -16.68 -11.36
CA ASP A 185 10.69 -16.32 -12.26
C ASP A 185 10.12 -15.68 -13.53
N ILE A 186 10.46 -14.41 -13.76
CA ILE A 186 9.95 -13.65 -14.91
C ILE A 186 10.29 -14.28 -16.26
N ARG A 187 11.33 -15.13 -16.32
CA ARG A 187 11.74 -15.86 -17.53
C ARG A 187 10.76 -16.96 -17.90
N LYS A 188 9.98 -17.47 -16.94
CA LYS A 188 8.94 -18.50 -17.14
C LYS A 188 7.60 -17.90 -17.58
N VAL A 189 7.47 -16.58 -17.55
CA VAL A 189 6.23 -15.87 -17.88
C VAL A 189 6.24 -15.54 -19.37
N GLN A 190 5.15 -15.87 -20.07
CA GLN A 190 5.00 -15.48 -21.48
C GLN A 190 4.68 -13.99 -21.61
N PRO A 191 5.15 -13.31 -22.68
CA PRO A 191 4.76 -11.93 -22.95
C PRO A 191 3.23 -11.77 -22.99
N ASN A 192 2.71 -10.82 -22.23
CA ASN A 192 1.27 -10.64 -22.03
C ASN A 192 0.82 -9.18 -22.16
N VAL A 193 1.73 -8.27 -22.48
CA VAL A 193 1.41 -6.85 -22.68
C VAL A 193 0.86 -6.63 -24.08
N LYS A 194 -0.36 -6.07 -24.13
CA LYS A 194 -0.99 -5.57 -25.35
C LYS A 194 -1.12 -4.06 -25.26
N ASN A 195 -0.66 -3.36 -26.30
CA ASN A 195 -0.82 -1.92 -26.42
C ASN A 195 -1.85 -1.61 -27.52
N PRO A 196 -2.73 -0.61 -27.31
CA PRO A 196 -3.69 -0.22 -28.35
C PRO A 196 -2.95 0.33 -29.57
N ARG A 197 -3.44 -0.01 -30.77
CA ARG A 197 -2.94 0.56 -32.01
C ARG A 197 -3.28 2.05 -32.04
N LYS A 198 -2.28 2.90 -32.29
CA LYS A 198 -2.48 4.34 -32.45
C LYS A 198 -3.18 4.61 -33.78
N GLN A 199 -4.32 5.30 -33.74
CA GLN A 199 -5.06 5.75 -34.91
C GLN A 199 -4.41 6.99 -35.55
N ALA A 200 -4.90 7.39 -36.72
CA ALA A 200 -4.36 8.54 -37.46
C ALA A 200 -4.39 9.83 -36.64
N ASN A 201 -5.49 10.07 -35.93
CA ASN A 201 -5.74 11.25 -35.09
C ASN A 201 -5.19 11.12 -33.65
N ALA A 202 -4.43 10.06 -33.33
CA ALA A 202 -3.91 9.80 -32.00
C ALA A 202 -3.07 10.98 -31.45
N SER A 203 -3.14 11.20 -30.15
CA SER A 203 -2.23 12.08 -29.43
C SER A 203 -0.97 11.30 -29.06
N LYS A 204 0.09 11.47 -29.86
CA LYS A 204 1.28 10.59 -29.81
C LYS A 204 2.35 11.07 -28.83
N GLY A 205 2.23 12.30 -28.32
CA GLY A 205 3.25 12.94 -27.49
C GLY A 205 3.25 12.45 -26.04
N THR A 206 4.27 12.89 -25.31
CA THR A 206 4.47 12.58 -23.90
C THR A 206 4.98 13.79 -23.14
N PHE A 207 4.55 13.96 -21.91
CA PHE A 207 5.09 14.93 -20.96
C PHE A 207 5.60 14.18 -19.73
N SER A 208 6.80 14.51 -19.24
CA SER A 208 7.36 13.86 -18.04
C SER A 208 7.60 14.85 -16.91
N SER A 209 7.37 14.42 -15.67
CA SER A 209 7.78 15.15 -14.47
C SER A 209 8.94 14.41 -13.80
N ARG A 210 10.09 15.09 -13.63
CA ARG A 210 11.25 14.54 -12.91
C ARG A 210 11.20 14.99 -11.45
N CYS A 211 10.86 14.09 -10.53
CA CYS A 211 10.61 14.43 -9.12
C CYS A 211 11.53 13.72 -8.13
N GLY A 212 12.63 13.14 -8.60
CA GLY A 212 13.55 12.36 -7.78
C GLY A 212 13.00 10.97 -7.47
N ARG A 213 13.54 10.35 -6.43
CA ARG A 213 13.27 8.97 -5.97
C ARG A 213 13.13 8.93 -4.45
N ASN A 214 12.51 9.98 -3.91
CA ASN A 214 12.31 10.25 -2.49
C ASN A 214 13.60 10.24 -1.65
N GLU A 215 14.63 10.92 -2.14
CA GLU A 215 15.91 11.08 -1.42
C GLU A 215 15.74 11.75 -0.05
N ASN A 216 14.70 12.58 0.10
CA ASN A 216 14.37 13.28 1.32
C ASN A 216 13.51 12.47 2.31
N LYS A 217 13.26 11.17 2.03
CA LYS A 217 12.64 10.21 2.96
C LYS A 217 11.25 10.64 3.45
N LYS A 218 10.42 11.21 2.56
CA LYS A 218 9.03 11.50 2.84
C LYS A 218 8.23 10.20 2.83
N PHE A 219 7.97 9.67 4.02
CA PHE A 219 7.10 8.52 4.27
C PHE A 219 6.03 8.90 5.30
N ASN A 220 4.82 8.39 5.13
CA ASN A 220 3.79 8.37 6.18
C ASN A 220 2.79 7.25 5.87
N SER A 221 1.92 6.96 6.83
CA SER A 221 0.86 5.96 6.69
C SER A 221 -0.52 6.57 6.51
N ASP A 222 -0.57 7.84 6.14
CA ASP A 222 -1.82 8.54 5.91
C ASP A 222 -2.32 8.25 4.48
N ASN A 223 -3.63 8.42 4.27
CA ASN A 223 -4.21 8.40 2.94
C ASN A 223 -5.13 9.61 2.72
N VAL A 224 -4.58 10.67 2.15
CA VAL A 224 -5.30 11.93 1.90
C VAL A 224 -6.40 11.82 0.83
N ILE A 225 -6.45 10.73 0.05
CA ILE A 225 -7.54 10.49 -0.90
C ILE A 225 -8.66 9.70 -0.22
N VAL A 226 -8.37 8.52 0.33
CA VAL A 226 -9.40 7.56 0.81
C VAL A 226 -9.81 7.80 2.27
N ALA A 227 -8.93 8.40 3.08
CA ALA A 227 -9.17 8.64 4.49
C ALA A 227 -8.71 10.05 4.92
N PRO A 228 -9.20 11.12 4.24
CA PRO A 228 -8.83 12.48 4.59
C PRO A 228 -9.21 12.81 6.04
N GLY A 229 -8.29 13.44 6.77
CA GLY A 229 -8.41 13.78 8.18
C GLY A 229 -8.16 12.63 9.16
N VAL A 230 -7.80 11.44 8.68
CA VAL A 230 -7.52 10.27 9.51
C VAL A 230 -6.05 9.87 9.40
N SER A 231 -5.29 10.08 10.47
CA SER A 231 -3.92 9.58 10.56
C SER A 231 -3.87 8.06 10.52
N ASN A 232 -2.82 7.50 9.92
CA ASN A 232 -2.67 6.06 9.69
C ASN A 232 -3.84 5.43 8.89
N GLY A 233 -4.58 6.23 8.13
CA GLY A 233 -5.72 5.74 7.35
C GLY A 233 -5.36 4.70 6.28
N ALA A 234 -4.08 4.58 5.92
CA ALA A 234 -3.60 3.55 5.01
C ALA A 234 -3.24 2.23 5.71
N HIS A 235 -2.93 2.23 7.01
CA HIS A 235 -2.39 1.06 7.74
C HIS A 235 -1.09 0.48 7.14
N HIS A 236 -0.44 1.21 6.24
CA HIS A 236 0.81 0.84 5.58
C HIS A 236 1.58 2.10 5.19
N MET A 237 2.90 2.02 5.05
CA MET A 237 3.70 3.19 4.67
C MET A 237 3.63 3.48 3.17
N HIS A 238 3.43 4.75 2.83
CA HIS A 238 3.53 5.28 1.49
C HIS A 238 4.88 5.99 1.26
N ASP A 239 5.39 5.87 0.04
CA ASP A 239 6.58 6.51 -0.50
C ASP A 239 6.13 7.66 -1.43
N TYR A 240 6.64 8.88 -1.22
CA TYR A 240 6.16 10.08 -1.90
C TYR A 240 7.23 10.74 -2.78
N VAL A 241 6.82 11.22 -3.96
CA VAL A 241 7.55 12.25 -4.73
C VAL A 241 6.60 13.37 -5.15
N GLY A 242 7.17 14.53 -5.52
CA GLY A 242 6.42 15.71 -5.93
C GLY A 242 6.06 16.57 -4.74
N ASN A 243 4.77 16.73 -4.44
CA ASN A 243 4.29 17.57 -3.33
C ASN A 243 4.96 17.21 -1.99
N GLN A 244 5.39 18.21 -1.21
CA GLN A 244 6.07 17.99 0.06
C GLN A 244 5.16 18.12 1.30
N LYS A 245 3.92 18.60 1.14
CA LYS A 245 2.92 18.75 2.20
C LYS A 245 1.78 17.73 2.06
N ASN A 246 2.12 16.45 1.98
CA ASN A 246 1.15 15.36 2.02
C ASN A 246 1.16 14.69 3.38
N ASP A 247 0.01 14.75 4.05
CA ASP A 247 -0.38 14.03 5.25
C ASP A 247 -1.92 13.95 5.28
N ALA A 248 -2.49 13.30 6.29
CA ALA A 248 -3.94 13.11 6.41
C ALA A 248 -4.72 14.44 6.39
N PHE A 249 -4.13 15.55 6.80
CA PHE A 249 -4.81 16.84 6.98
C PHE A 249 -4.57 17.83 5.83
N ALA A 250 -3.84 17.41 4.80
CA ALA A 250 -3.53 18.25 3.65
C ALA A 250 -4.79 18.58 2.82
N THR A 251 -5.28 19.81 2.96
CA THR A 251 -6.35 20.37 2.12
C THR A 251 -5.82 20.75 0.73
N ASP A 252 -6.73 21.01 -0.21
CA ASP A 252 -6.38 21.53 -1.54
C ASP A 252 -5.51 22.80 -1.47
N GLN A 253 -5.74 23.67 -0.49
CA GLN A 253 -4.95 24.87 -0.26
C GLN A 253 -3.54 24.53 0.26
N VAL A 254 -3.42 23.57 1.18
CA VAL A 254 -2.14 23.08 1.67
C VAL A 254 -1.32 22.48 0.53
N LEU A 255 -1.94 21.61 -0.28
CA LEU A 255 -1.31 21.00 -1.45
C LEU A 255 -0.88 22.05 -2.48
N ALA A 256 -1.73 23.03 -2.79
CA ALA A 256 -1.42 24.08 -3.76
C ALA A 256 -0.28 25.01 -3.33
N SER A 257 -0.08 25.20 -2.03
CA SER A 257 0.98 26.05 -1.46
C SER A 257 2.26 25.29 -1.13
N ALA A 258 2.31 23.98 -1.39
CA ALA A 258 3.46 23.16 -1.06
C ALA A 258 4.69 23.48 -1.91
N THR A 259 5.87 23.19 -1.38
CA THR A 259 7.06 22.97 -2.20
C THR A 259 6.95 21.62 -2.92
N THR A 260 7.78 21.41 -3.93
CA THR A 260 7.82 20.16 -4.69
C THR A 260 9.25 19.68 -4.91
N SER A 261 9.44 18.35 -4.99
CA SER A 261 10.69 17.75 -5.47
C SER A 261 10.80 17.70 -7.00
N CYS A 262 9.74 18.09 -7.73
CA CYS A 262 9.73 18.11 -9.19
C CYS A 262 10.50 19.30 -9.78
N THR A 263 11.39 19.03 -10.74
CA THR A 263 12.24 20.06 -11.37
C THR A 263 11.49 21.07 -12.23
N ASN A 264 10.25 20.76 -12.62
CA ASN A 264 9.40 21.59 -13.48
C ASN A 264 8.33 22.38 -12.68
N GLY A 265 8.42 22.38 -11.35
CA GLY A 265 7.45 23.07 -10.48
C GLY A 265 6.10 22.35 -10.36
N ASP A 266 5.98 21.12 -10.86
CA ASP A 266 4.80 20.26 -10.66
C ASP A 266 4.60 19.98 -9.16
N ARG A 267 3.53 20.52 -8.57
CA ARG A 267 3.20 20.29 -7.15
C ARG A 267 2.33 19.04 -6.96
N SER A 268 2.13 18.22 -7.98
CA SER A 268 1.30 17.03 -7.86
C SER A 268 1.84 16.05 -6.83
N THR A 269 0.91 15.34 -6.19
CA THR A 269 1.22 14.31 -5.21
C THR A 269 1.28 12.98 -5.94
N HIS A 270 2.40 12.27 -5.86
CA HIS A 270 2.58 10.93 -6.41
C HIS A 270 3.06 10.01 -5.31
N TYR A 271 2.32 8.94 -5.04
CA TYR A 271 2.68 7.99 -4.00
C TYR A 271 2.20 6.58 -4.26
N TRP A 272 2.81 5.65 -3.55
CA TRP A 272 2.59 4.21 -3.65
C TRP A 272 3.02 3.57 -2.32
N PRO A 273 2.52 2.38 -1.95
CA PRO A 273 2.99 1.70 -0.76
C PRO A 273 4.48 1.35 -0.91
N VAL A 274 5.25 1.46 0.16
CA VAL A 274 6.69 1.16 0.12
C VAL A 274 6.92 -0.31 -0.24
N LEU A 275 8.09 -0.58 -0.84
CA LEU A 275 8.59 -1.93 -1.00
C LEU A 275 9.59 -2.20 0.12
N ARG A 276 9.42 -3.29 0.87
CA ARG A 276 10.36 -3.68 1.93
C ARG A 276 11.12 -4.94 1.59
N LEU A 277 12.39 -4.98 2.00
CA LEU A 277 13.06 -6.25 2.22
C LEU A 277 12.49 -6.87 3.49
N ARG A 278 12.11 -8.14 3.42
CA ARG A 278 11.68 -8.92 4.60
C ARG A 278 12.90 -9.56 5.25
N ASP A 279 13.82 -8.70 5.71
CA ASP A 279 15.13 -9.08 6.25
C ASP A 279 15.16 -9.18 7.78
N GLY A 280 13.99 -9.06 8.44
CA GLY A 280 13.84 -9.15 9.89
C GLY A 280 14.44 -7.96 10.64
N LYS A 281 14.90 -6.91 9.95
CA LYS A 281 15.42 -5.72 10.60
C LYS A 281 14.28 -4.82 11.07
N ASN A 282 14.46 -4.26 12.26
CA ASN A 282 13.62 -3.18 12.74
C ASN A 282 14.12 -1.88 12.12
N GLU A 283 13.34 -1.33 11.18
CA GLU A 283 13.55 0.04 10.73
C GLU A 283 12.89 1.04 11.70
N LYS A 284 13.14 2.34 11.50
CA LYS A 284 12.62 3.47 12.29
C LYS A 284 11.13 3.37 12.63
N ASP A 285 10.32 2.77 11.76
CA ASP A 285 8.88 2.62 11.93
C ASP A 285 8.43 1.26 12.49
N ALA A 286 9.36 0.41 12.96
CA ALA A 286 9.04 -0.90 13.52
C ALA A 286 8.15 -0.87 14.78
N GLY A 287 8.00 0.29 15.43
CA GLY A 287 7.05 0.51 16.53
C GLY A 287 6.00 1.58 16.23
N ALA A 288 5.84 1.98 14.97
CA ALA A 288 4.99 3.10 14.57
C ALA A 288 3.83 2.65 13.67
N PRO A 289 2.70 3.40 13.68
CA PRO A 289 1.57 3.23 12.76
C PRO A 289 2.03 3.15 11.29
N GLY A 290 1.49 2.18 10.55
CA GLY A 290 1.79 1.84 9.17
C GLY A 290 3.10 1.08 8.95
N GLY A 291 3.92 0.98 9.98
CA GLY A 291 5.10 0.13 10.05
C GLY A 291 4.80 -1.14 10.84
N GLY A 292 5.53 -1.34 11.93
CA GLY A 292 5.49 -2.60 12.66
C GLY A 292 4.20 -2.88 13.43
N THR A 293 3.39 -1.88 13.77
CA THR A 293 2.08 -2.10 14.42
C THR A 293 1.09 -2.85 13.52
N GLU A 294 1.32 -2.85 12.21
CA GLU A 294 0.56 -3.57 11.20
C GLU A 294 1.35 -4.74 10.58
N GLY A 295 2.54 -5.05 11.11
CA GLY A 295 3.39 -6.13 10.61
C GLY A 295 4.23 -5.76 9.38
N ASN A 296 4.27 -4.48 9.02
CA ASN A 296 5.16 -3.95 7.99
C ASN A 296 6.59 -3.80 8.55
N ILE A 297 7.27 -4.94 8.73
CA ILE A 297 8.64 -5.06 9.26
C ILE A 297 9.66 -5.22 8.14
N GLY A 298 10.89 -4.76 8.38
CA GLY A 298 12.02 -4.87 7.47
C GLY A 298 12.44 -3.53 6.86
N THR A 299 13.49 -3.58 6.06
CA THR A 299 14.10 -2.38 5.48
C THR A 299 13.26 -1.81 4.33
N ILE A 300 12.84 -0.55 4.43
CA ILE A 300 12.24 0.21 3.31
C ILE A 300 13.26 0.37 2.19
N LEU A 301 12.92 -0.11 0.99
CA LEU A 301 13.73 0.05 -0.20
C LEU A 301 13.49 1.41 -0.83
N GLN A 302 14.55 2.21 -0.95
CA GLN A 302 14.50 3.40 -1.79
C GLN A 302 14.53 2.99 -3.27
N PRO A 303 13.66 3.56 -4.13
CA PRO A 303 13.73 3.32 -5.57
C PRO A 303 15.11 3.68 -6.14
N THR A 304 15.52 2.95 -7.17
CA THR A 304 16.67 3.31 -8.00
C THR A 304 16.31 4.31 -9.09
N SER A 305 15.06 4.29 -9.57
CA SER A 305 14.51 5.28 -10.50
C SER A 305 13.00 5.34 -10.36
N VAL A 306 12.45 6.55 -10.46
CA VAL A 306 11.02 6.85 -10.60
C VAL A 306 10.84 7.65 -11.88
N GLN A 307 9.94 7.20 -12.75
CA GLN A 307 9.59 7.88 -14.00
C GLN A 307 8.10 8.18 -14.01
N LEU A 308 7.76 9.46 -14.07
CA LEU A 308 6.38 9.94 -14.14
C LEU A 308 6.14 10.45 -15.56
N THR A 309 5.37 9.71 -16.35
CA THR A 309 5.12 10.04 -17.75
C THR A 309 3.63 10.11 -18.03
N PHE A 310 3.19 11.25 -18.52
CA PHE A 310 1.86 11.50 -19.04
C PHE A 310 1.85 11.28 -20.55
N ARG A 311 1.00 10.37 -21.04
CA ARG A 311 0.90 10.00 -22.46
C ARG A 311 -0.42 10.47 -23.06
N GLY A 312 -0.45 10.67 -24.37
CA GLY A 312 -1.70 10.95 -25.09
C GLY A 312 -2.56 9.71 -25.32
N SER A 313 -3.74 9.92 -25.91
CA SER A 313 -4.71 8.87 -26.26
C SER A 313 -4.41 8.25 -27.63
N ALA A 314 -4.72 6.96 -27.77
CA ALA A 314 -4.56 6.21 -29.01
C ALA A 314 -5.60 6.58 -30.10
N VAL A 315 -6.69 7.26 -29.74
CA VAL A 315 -7.84 7.53 -30.64
C VAL A 315 -8.17 9.01 -30.81
N GLY A 316 -7.41 9.92 -30.19
CA GLY A 316 -7.69 11.35 -30.28
C GLY A 316 -6.83 12.21 -29.37
N LYS A 317 -7.14 13.52 -29.34
CA LYS A 317 -6.52 14.49 -28.43
C LYS A 317 -6.97 14.27 -26.99
N VAL A 318 -6.09 14.61 -26.06
CA VAL A 318 -6.43 14.66 -24.63
C VAL A 318 -6.82 16.07 -24.22
N THR A 319 -7.69 16.20 -23.22
CA THR A 319 -8.00 17.47 -22.54
C THR A 319 -7.20 17.62 -21.26
N ALA A 320 -7.12 18.84 -20.71
CA ALA A 320 -6.47 19.08 -19.43
C ALA A 320 -7.13 18.31 -18.29
N MET A 321 -6.31 17.70 -17.41
CA MET A 321 -6.80 17.24 -16.12
C MET A 321 -7.18 18.46 -15.27
N PRO A 322 -8.34 18.45 -14.58
CA PRO A 322 -8.64 19.51 -13.63
C PRO A 322 -7.62 19.48 -12.49
N LYS A 323 -7.36 20.65 -11.91
CA LYS A 323 -6.58 20.72 -10.66
C LYS A 323 -7.34 19.96 -9.57
N PHE A 324 -6.60 19.29 -8.71
CA PHE A 324 -7.05 18.40 -7.65
C PHE A 324 -7.78 17.13 -8.12
N LEU A 325 -7.58 16.74 -9.40
CA LEU A 325 -7.99 15.42 -9.87
C LEU A 325 -7.30 14.34 -9.01
N ARG A 326 -8.08 13.49 -8.35
CA ARG A 326 -7.59 12.41 -7.46
C ARG A 326 -7.80 11.07 -8.12
N ILE A 327 -6.74 10.31 -8.36
CA ILE A 327 -6.85 9.01 -9.01
C ILE A 327 -6.12 7.96 -8.18
N ILE A 328 -6.81 6.85 -7.95
CA ILE A 328 -6.24 5.63 -7.37
C ILE A 328 -6.25 4.55 -8.46
N THR A 329 -5.08 3.98 -8.73
CA THR A 329 -4.96 2.76 -9.55
C THR A 329 -4.57 1.59 -8.67
N GLY A 330 -5.23 0.45 -8.85
CA GLY A 330 -5.07 -0.69 -7.97
C GLY A 330 -5.96 -0.60 -6.74
N ASP A 331 -5.74 -1.53 -5.81
CA ASP A 331 -6.57 -1.68 -4.63
C ASP A 331 -5.78 -2.34 -3.50
N ALA A 332 -5.59 -1.59 -2.40
CA ALA A 332 -4.90 -2.05 -1.20
C ALA A 332 -5.61 -3.23 -0.53
N LYS A 333 -6.89 -3.48 -0.84
CA LYS A 333 -7.73 -4.52 -0.23
C LYS A 333 -8.05 -5.68 -1.19
N ALA A 334 -7.36 -5.75 -2.33
CA ALA A 334 -7.67 -6.70 -3.40
C ALA A 334 -7.58 -8.18 -3.01
N PHE A 335 -6.76 -8.55 -2.03
CA PHE A 335 -6.62 -9.94 -1.63
C PHE A 335 -7.88 -10.45 -0.93
N THR A 336 -8.50 -9.64 -0.06
CA THR A 336 -9.74 -10.02 0.64
C THR A 336 -10.99 -9.63 -0.14
N ASN A 337 -11.03 -8.44 -0.75
CA ASN A 337 -12.22 -7.93 -1.43
C ASN A 337 -12.39 -8.46 -2.86
N GLY A 338 -11.38 -9.13 -3.41
CA GLY A 338 -11.35 -9.59 -4.79
C GLY A 338 -10.71 -8.59 -5.75
N THR A 339 -10.51 -9.01 -6.99
CA THR A 339 -9.59 -8.33 -7.93
C THR A 339 -10.27 -7.34 -8.86
N ALA A 340 -11.53 -6.97 -8.63
CA ALA A 340 -12.28 -6.08 -9.53
C ALA A 340 -11.60 -4.71 -9.71
N ASN A 341 -10.99 -4.18 -8.65
CA ASN A 341 -10.24 -2.91 -8.68
C ASN A 341 -8.71 -3.11 -8.68
N ALA A 342 -8.23 -4.35 -8.69
CA ALA A 342 -6.81 -4.65 -8.70
C ALA A 342 -6.18 -4.21 -10.03
N ASN A 343 -5.02 -3.58 -9.95
CA ASN A 343 -4.24 -3.17 -11.12
C ASN A 343 -2.73 -3.19 -10.81
N ALA A 344 -2.31 -4.12 -9.94
CA ALA A 344 -0.91 -4.39 -9.70
C ALA A 344 -0.22 -4.82 -11.00
N SER A 345 1.01 -4.38 -11.18
CA SER A 345 1.78 -4.64 -12.41
C SER A 345 3.26 -4.71 -12.07
N TRP A 346 3.74 -5.93 -11.96
CA TRP A 346 5.13 -6.22 -11.60
C TRP A 346 5.90 -6.82 -12.78
N SER A 347 7.16 -6.45 -12.91
CA SER A 347 8.05 -6.97 -13.94
C SER A 347 9.51 -6.85 -13.54
N CYS A 348 10.42 -7.17 -14.45
CA CYS A 348 11.84 -6.91 -14.33
C CYS A 348 12.30 -6.03 -15.47
N THR A 349 13.33 -5.21 -15.25
CA THR A 349 13.93 -4.42 -16.34
C THR A 349 14.42 -5.36 -17.45
N GLY A 350 14.08 -5.04 -18.70
CA GLY A 350 14.33 -5.90 -19.86
C GLY A 350 13.23 -6.94 -20.13
N PHE A 351 12.24 -7.08 -19.24
CA PHE A 351 11.14 -8.03 -19.35
C PHE A 351 9.75 -7.37 -19.27
N GLU A 352 9.66 -6.06 -19.46
CA GLU A 352 8.42 -5.28 -19.29
C GLU A 352 7.32 -5.56 -20.32
N ASN A 353 7.60 -6.40 -21.33
CA ASN A 353 6.57 -7.03 -22.16
C ASN A 353 5.79 -8.15 -21.42
N ARG A 354 6.18 -8.45 -20.18
CA ARG A 354 5.53 -9.32 -19.21
C ARG A 354 5.17 -8.50 -17.99
N GLN A 355 3.91 -8.54 -17.59
CA GLN A 355 3.39 -7.84 -16.41
C GLN A 355 2.60 -8.84 -15.56
N LEU A 356 3.06 -9.05 -14.33
CA LEU A 356 2.43 -9.90 -13.34
C LEU A 356 1.40 -9.10 -12.56
N LYS A 357 0.20 -9.66 -12.39
CA LYS A 357 -0.92 -8.99 -11.70
C LYS A 357 -1.07 -9.40 -10.23
N ASP A 358 -0.49 -10.54 -9.86
CA ASP A 358 -0.74 -11.24 -8.60
C ASP A 358 0.51 -11.98 -8.09
N LYS A 359 1.68 -11.71 -8.67
CA LYS A 359 2.97 -12.32 -8.28
C LYS A 359 4.08 -11.28 -8.26
N TYR A 360 5.00 -11.41 -7.31
CA TYR A 360 6.29 -10.76 -7.30
C TYR A 360 7.25 -11.42 -8.29
N PRO A 361 8.01 -10.65 -9.08
CA PRO A 361 8.96 -11.20 -10.03
C PRO A 361 10.29 -11.53 -9.34
N LEU A 362 10.82 -12.72 -9.62
CA LEU A 362 12.23 -13.04 -9.41
C LEU A 362 12.99 -12.60 -10.67
N CYS A 363 13.80 -11.55 -10.53
CA CYS A 363 14.54 -10.98 -11.64
C CYS A 363 15.89 -11.67 -11.86
N PRO A 364 16.31 -11.89 -13.12
CA PRO A 364 17.64 -12.41 -13.40
C PRO A 364 18.74 -11.41 -13.00
N LYS A 365 19.96 -11.90 -12.83
CA LYS A 365 21.13 -11.06 -12.52
C LYS A 365 21.26 -9.93 -13.56
N GLY A 366 21.45 -8.71 -13.08
CA GLY A 366 21.53 -7.50 -13.93
C GLY A 366 20.17 -6.84 -14.21
N SER A 367 19.06 -7.47 -13.84
CA SER A 367 17.72 -6.86 -13.90
C SER A 367 17.24 -6.40 -12.52
N ASN A 368 16.50 -5.29 -12.50
CA ASN A 368 15.85 -4.75 -11.31
C ASN A 368 14.36 -5.07 -11.32
N VAL A 369 13.74 -5.14 -10.14
CA VAL A 369 12.28 -5.24 -10.01
C VAL A 369 11.64 -3.94 -10.50
N VAL A 370 10.53 -4.05 -11.23
CA VAL A 370 9.77 -2.92 -11.80
C VAL A 370 8.33 -2.98 -11.30
N ARG A 371 7.82 -1.86 -10.80
CA ARG A 371 6.40 -1.59 -10.58
C ARG A 371 5.92 -0.59 -11.63
N THR A 372 4.78 -0.87 -12.26
CA THR A 372 4.20 0.00 -13.30
C THR A 372 2.76 0.36 -12.98
N PHE A 373 2.53 1.54 -12.43
CA PHE A 373 1.18 2.03 -12.19
C PHE A 373 0.68 2.79 -13.41
N LYS A 374 -0.22 2.16 -14.18
CA LYS A 374 -0.97 2.84 -15.24
C LYS A 374 -2.25 3.39 -14.64
N PHE A 375 -2.42 4.71 -14.69
CA PHE A 375 -3.61 5.36 -14.18
C PHE A 375 -4.70 5.41 -15.26
N GLN A 376 -5.93 5.51 -14.79
CA GLN A 376 -7.12 5.78 -15.58
C GLN A 376 -6.89 7.05 -16.42
N SER A 377 -7.31 7.02 -17.69
CA SER A 377 -7.06 8.10 -18.66
C SER A 377 -8.33 8.65 -19.29
N CYS A 378 -9.49 8.24 -18.79
CA CYS A 378 -10.79 8.72 -19.20
C CYS A 378 -11.42 9.41 -18.00
N TRP A 379 -11.82 10.66 -18.15
CA TRP A 379 -12.39 11.50 -17.09
C TRP A 379 -13.82 11.91 -17.45
N ASP A 380 -14.73 11.93 -16.47
CA ASP A 380 -16.15 12.24 -16.68
C ASP A 380 -16.43 13.67 -17.17
N GLY A 381 -15.41 14.52 -17.23
CA GLY A 381 -15.50 15.88 -17.72
C GLY A 381 -16.01 16.89 -16.69
N ARG A 382 -16.27 16.47 -15.45
CA ARG A 382 -16.90 17.28 -14.41
C ARG A 382 -16.17 17.22 -13.06
N ASN A 383 -15.91 16.03 -12.53
CA ASN A 383 -15.54 15.86 -11.13
C ASN A 383 -14.03 15.69 -10.97
N ALA A 384 -13.40 16.51 -10.12
CA ALA A 384 -12.02 16.28 -9.70
C ALA A 384 -11.89 15.08 -8.75
N ASP A 385 -12.99 14.70 -8.12
CA ASP A 385 -13.09 13.50 -7.30
C ASP A 385 -14.55 13.05 -7.16
N SER A 386 -14.74 11.74 -7.03
CA SER A 386 -16.05 11.12 -6.75
C SER A 386 -16.10 10.68 -5.29
N ALA A 387 -17.30 10.46 -4.73
CA ALA A 387 -17.43 10.07 -3.33
C ALA A 387 -16.74 8.74 -2.98
N ASN A 388 -16.60 7.84 -3.94
CA ASN A 388 -15.85 6.59 -3.78
C ASN A 388 -14.44 6.64 -4.41
N HIS A 389 -13.98 7.84 -4.80
CA HIS A 389 -12.69 8.10 -5.45
C HIS A 389 -12.39 7.33 -6.74
N ARG A 390 -13.39 6.66 -7.33
CA ARG A 390 -13.21 5.77 -8.48
C ARG A 390 -14.09 6.10 -9.67
N THR A 391 -15.34 6.53 -9.48
CA THR A 391 -16.31 6.62 -10.60
C THR A 391 -16.14 7.82 -11.53
N HIS A 392 -15.40 8.85 -11.12
CA HIS A 392 -15.14 10.03 -11.96
C HIS A 392 -14.05 9.80 -13.03
N VAL A 393 -13.33 8.67 -12.96
CA VAL A 393 -12.30 8.28 -13.93
C VAL A 393 -12.43 6.81 -14.32
N ALA A 394 -12.00 6.45 -15.53
CA ALA A 394 -12.03 5.09 -16.05
C ALA A 394 -10.78 4.77 -16.88
N PHE A 395 -10.47 3.48 -16.98
CA PHE A 395 -9.50 3.02 -17.96
C PHE A 395 -10.07 3.17 -19.37
N ALA A 396 -9.21 3.51 -20.33
CA ALA A 396 -9.58 3.41 -21.73
C ALA A 396 -9.84 1.94 -22.11
N GLY A 397 -10.77 1.71 -23.03
CA GLY A 397 -11.04 0.38 -23.58
C GLY A 397 -9.85 -0.20 -24.33
N ALA A 398 -9.95 -1.46 -24.76
CA ALA A 398 -8.87 -2.16 -25.47
C ALA A 398 -8.43 -1.47 -26.78
N ASN A 399 -9.33 -0.73 -27.43
CA ASN A 399 -9.06 0.09 -28.61
C ASN A 399 -8.42 1.46 -28.27
N GLY A 400 -8.25 1.78 -26.99
CA GLY A 400 -7.72 3.05 -26.48
C GLY A 400 -8.74 4.19 -26.41
N ALA A 401 -10.03 3.92 -26.66
CA ALA A 401 -11.11 4.92 -26.56
C ALA A 401 -11.70 4.99 -25.14
N CYS A 402 -12.23 6.17 -24.81
CA CYS A 402 -13.02 6.34 -23.60
C CYS A 402 -14.47 5.89 -23.83
N GLY A 403 -15.09 5.33 -22.79
CA GLY A 403 -16.52 5.03 -22.80
C GLY A 403 -17.38 6.29 -22.93
N LYS A 404 -18.67 6.10 -23.23
CA LYS A 404 -19.65 7.19 -23.34
C LYS A 404 -19.65 8.04 -22.06
N GLY A 405 -19.66 9.36 -22.21
CA GLY A 405 -19.63 10.31 -21.10
C GLY A 405 -18.24 10.65 -20.57
N PHE A 406 -17.19 9.97 -21.03
CA PHE A 406 -15.82 10.26 -20.63
C PHE A 406 -15.01 10.94 -21.74
N LYS A 407 -14.08 11.80 -21.34
CA LYS A 407 -13.11 12.49 -22.20
C LYS A 407 -11.72 11.99 -21.90
N ALA A 408 -10.88 11.85 -22.93
CA ALA A 408 -9.49 11.44 -22.73
C ALA A 408 -8.69 12.55 -22.03
N ILE A 409 -7.94 12.20 -20.99
CA ILE A 409 -6.98 13.05 -20.29
C ILE A 409 -5.56 12.46 -20.42
N PRO A 410 -4.48 13.22 -20.17
CA PRO A 410 -3.13 12.68 -20.14
C PRO A 410 -3.04 11.43 -19.27
N ALA A 411 -2.65 10.30 -19.87
CA ALA A 411 -2.54 9.01 -19.18
C ALA A 411 -1.25 8.97 -18.38
N LEU A 412 -1.33 9.17 -17.07
CA LEU A 412 -0.19 9.02 -16.16
C LEU A 412 0.26 7.55 -16.10
N THR A 413 1.55 7.34 -16.18
CA THR A 413 2.20 6.09 -15.78
C THR A 413 3.34 6.40 -14.84
N GLN A 414 3.35 5.74 -13.69
CA GLN A 414 4.50 5.72 -12.80
C GLN A 414 5.25 4.41 -13.04
N ARG A 415 6.52 4.50 -13.44
CA ARG A 415 7.41 3.35 -13.55
C ARG A 415 8.49 3.48 -12.49
N ILE A 416 8.52 2.55 -11.55
CA ILE A 416 9.41 2.59 -10.38
C ILE A 416 10.25 1.33 -10.38
N THR A 417 11.55 1.49 -10.14
CA THR A 417 12.52 0.37 -10.22
C THR A 417 13.30 0.20 -8.92
N TYR A 418 13.49 -1.04 -8.50
CA TYR A 418 14.17 -1.39 -7.25
C TYR A 418 15.27 -2.41 -7.52
N LYS A 419 16.46 -2.12 -7.01
CA LYS A 419 17.56 -3.08 -7.00
C LYS A 419 17.38 -4.00 -5.80
N ILE A 420 17.12 -5.27 -6.06
CA ILE A 420 16.96 -6.30 -5.05
C ILE A 420 18.00 -7.38 -5.31
N ALA A 421 18.77 -7.74 -4.29
CA ALA A 421 19.75 -8.80 -4.42
C ALA A 421 19.04 -10.15 -4.68
N PRO A 422 19.66 -11.07 -5.45
CA PRO A 422 19.12 -12.42 -5.64
C PRO A 422 18.78 -13.10 -4.31
N ASN A 423 17.72 -13.93 -4.31
CA ASN A 423 17.25 -14.70 -3.16
C ASN A 423 16.82 -13.87 -1.94
N LYS A 424 16.60 -12.56 -2.07
CA LYS A 424 15.97 -11.75 -1.02
C LYS A 424 14.46 -11.76 -1.18
N VAL A 425 13.77 -11.99 -0.07
CA VAL A 425 12.32 -11.84 0.02
C VAL A 425 12.01 -10.36 0.19
N PHE A 426 11.06 -9.88 -0.59
CA PHE A 426 10.56 -8.52 -0.52
C PHE A 426 9.05 -8.55 -0.62
N ALA A 427 8.39 -7.53 -0.08
CA ALA A 427 6.96 -7.41 -0.13
C ALA A 427 6.56 -5.94 -0.21
N VAL A 428 5.37 -5.70 -0.75
CA VAL A 428 4.72 -4.41 -0.63
C VAL A 428 4.16 -4.28 0.79
N ASP A 429 4.24 -3.09 1.36
CA ASP A 429 3.50 -2.81 2.58
C ASP A 429 2.00 -2.87 2.31
N SER A 430 1.24 -3.39 3.28
CA SER A 430 -0.20 -3.58 3.15
C SER A 430 -0.89 -3.53 4.51
N PHE A 431 -2.22 -3.47 4.49
CA PHE A 431 -3.02 -3.81 5.65
C PHE A 431 -2.66 -5.23 6.17
N PRO A 432 -2.75 -5.49 7.49
CA PRO A 432 -2.37 -6.77 8.07
C PRO A 432 -3.06 -7.98 7.43
N GLU A 433 -4.37 -7.89 7.19
CA GLU A 433 -5.22 -8.95 6.66
C GLU A 433 -4.97 -9.22 5.17
N GLN A 434 -4.20 -8.36 4.50
CA GLN A 434 -3.85 -8.51 3.09
C GLN A 434 -2.58 -9.33 2.87
N LEU A 435 -1.91 -9.73 3.96
CA LEU A 435 -0.78 -10.65 3.97
C LEU A 435 0.38 -10.25 3.04
N HIS A 436 0.54 -8.96 2.76
CA HIS A 436 1.51 -8.43 1.79
C HIS A 436 1.42 -9.08 0.42
N LYS A 437 0.21 -9.41 -0.04
CA LYS A 437 0.03 -10.05 -1.34
C LYS A 437 0.31 -9.05 -2.47
N PRO A 438 1.06 -9.44 -3.51
CA PRO A 438 1.43 -8.54 -4.61
C PRO A 438 0.24 -7.93 -5.36
N VAL A 439 -0.94 -8.57 -5.31
CA VAL A 439 -2.18 -8.06 -5.91
C VAL A 439 -2.69 -6.78 -5.25
N THR A 440 -2.27 -6.50 -4.01
CA THR A 440 -2.69 -5.30 -3.25
C THR A 440 -1.90 -4.05 -3.64
N ASP A 441 -0.99 -4.17 -4.60
CA ASP A 441 -0.21 -3.03 -5.05
C ASP A 441 -1.09 -1.97 -5.70
N HIS A 442 -0.77 -0.71 -5.43
CA HIS A 442 -1.55 0.43 -5.89
C HIS A 442 -0.68 1.68 -6.02
N GLY A 443 -1.20 2.67 -6.72
CA GLY A 443 -0.59 3.98 -6.85
C GLY A 443 -1.65 5.06 -6.79
N ASP A 444 -1.27 6.18 -6.22
CA ASP A 444 -2.14 7.30 -5.95
C ASP A 444 -1.56 8.58 -6.55
N PHE A 445 -2.47 9.42 -7.03
CA PHE A 445 -2.14 10.65 -7.71
C PHE A 445 -3.13 11.76 -7.38
N ILE A 446 -2.62 12.93 -7.01
CA ILE A 446 -3.39 14.17 -6.95
C ILE A 446 -2.76 15.18 -7.91
N ASN A 447 -3.48 15.58 -8.95
CA ASN A 447 -3.01 16.58 -9.88
C ASN A 447 -2.97 17.96 -9.23
N VAL A 448 -1.79 18.52 -8.98
CA VAL A 448 -1.63 19.89 -8.46
C VAL A 448 -0.72 20.70 -9.39
N MET A 449 -0.57 20.28 -10.64
CA MET A 449 0.03 21.12 -11.68
C MET A 449 -0.69 22.46 -11.74
N SER A 450 0.07 23.54 -11.94
CA SER A 450 -0.53 24.84 -12.23
C SER A 450 -1.30 24.78 -13.55
N ASN A 451 -2.28 25.68 -13.73
CA ASN A 451 -3.02 25.76 -14.99
C ASN A 451 -2.09 25.98 -16.20
N SER A 452 -0.99 26.73 -16.01
CA SER A 452 0.02 26.94 -17.05
C SER A 452 0.75 25.64 -17.39
N LEU A 453 1.23 24.91 -16.37
CA LEU A 453 1.95 23.66 -16.56
C LEU A 453 1.07 22.58 -17.20
N MET A 454 -0.19 22.47 -16.78
CA MET A 454 -1.13 21.52 -17.38
C MET A 454 -1.43 21.86 -18.85
N LYS A 455 -1.61 23.14 -19.19
CA LYS A 455 -1.76 23.59 -20.58
C LYS A 455 -0.52 23.26 -21.42
N GLN A 456 0.68 23.46 -20.87
CA GLN A 456 1.94 23.09 -21.51
C GLN A 456 2.03 21.58 -21.75
N ALA A 457 1.69 20.76 -20.76
CA ALA A 457 1.67 19.31 -20.86
C ALA A 457 0.71 18.83 -21.97
N VAL A 458 -0.54 19.32 -21.96
CA VAL A 458 -1.55 18.98 -22.98
C VAL A 458 -1.10 19.42 -24.37
N LYS A 459 -0.57 20.64 -24.53
CA LYS A 459 -0.05 21.14 -25.82
C LYS A 459 1.09 20.26 -26.33
N CYS A 460 2.03 19.88 -25.47
CA CYS A 460 3.11 18.97 -25.83
C CYS A 460 2.59 17.61 -26.30
N ILE A 461 1.73 17.00 -25.50
CA ILE A 461 1.16 15.68 -25.78
C ILE A 461 0.37 15.69 -27.10
N ASN A 462 -0.53 16.67 -27.26
CA ASN A 462 -1.37 16.80 -28.44
C ASN A 462 -0.62 17.19 -29.71
N SER A 463 0.55 17.84 -29.60
CA SER A 463 1.41 18.12 -30.76
C SER A 463 2.34 16.96 -31.13
N GLY A 464 2.26 15.81 -30.44
CA GLY A 464 3.09 14.65 -30.75
C GLY A 464 4.53 14.75 -30.23
N ARG A 465 4.84 15.77 -29.42
CA ARG A 465 6.19 16.03 -28.90
C ARG A 465 6.48 15.23 -27.64
N LYS A 466 7.76 15.09 -27.33
CA LYS A 466 8.25 14.64 -26.01
C LYS A 466 8.77 15.86 -25.26
N CYS A 467 8.23 16.15 -24.08
CA CYS A 467 8.64 17.30 -23.26
C CYS A 467 8.73 16.92 -21.77
N GLY A 468 9.24 17.85 -20.96
CA GLY A 468 9.36 17.71 -19.51
C GLY A 468 10.78 17.49 -19.05
#